data_AF-A0A9Q4B1P9-F1
#
_entry.id   AF-A0A9Q4B1P9-F1
#
_cell.length_a   1.000
_cell.length_b   1.000
_cell.length_c   1.000
_cell.angle_alpha   90.00
_cell.angle_beta   90.00
_cell.angle_gamma   90.00
#
_symmetry.space_group_name_H-M   'P 1'
#
loop_
_entity.id
_entity.type
_entity.pdbx_description
1 polymer ?
#
loop_
_entity_poly.entity_id
_entity_poly.type
_entity_poly.pdbx_seq_one_letter_code
_entity_poly.pdbx_strand_id
1 'polypeptide(L)'
;MGNKIVLLLPVGVMLGLFIFGYASLSGTEEVTNEELQETIILQAEQLDDSHVNIKWQWGNFPKDGLAGMDYIELLIIDASGNEKTSAVSGGMLQLTQGDDTLYHSDEVKKTANGAVMSLPNDMSDEAILGPSGEATFRLAEPLEEEETVAINYYHTWVEHPLSLSQEVTLNEALEKEISQYYWISKVSN
;
A
#
# COMPACT_ATOMS: atom_id res chain seq x y z
N MET A 1 27.94 44.38 -41.14
CA MET A 1 28.03 43.81 -39.77
C MET A 1 26.62 43.65 -39.24
N GLY A 2 26.01 42.49 -39.46
CA GLY A 2 24.64 42.19 -39.03
C GLY A 2 24.47 40.69 -38.95
N ASN A 3 23.62 40.23 -38.02
CA ASN A 3 23.19 38.83 -37.83
C ASN A 3 24.04 37.84 -37.02
N LYS A 4 24.93 38.27 -36.10
CA LYS A 4 25.43 37.34 -35.06
C LYS A 4 24.45 37.20 -33.87
N ILE A 5 23.73 38.26 -33.54
CA ILE A 5 22.74 38.28 -32.43
C ILE A 5 21.50 37.44 -32.75
N VAL A 6 21.07 37.38 -34.02
CA VAL A 6 19.90 36.59 -34.46
C VAL A 6 20.15 35.07 -34.37
N LEU A 7 21.41 34.64 -34.40
CA LEU A 7 21.82 33.24 -34.16
C LEU A 7 22.03 32.90 -32.68
N LEU A 8 22.34 33.89 -31.84
CA LEU A 8 22.56 33.69 -30.40
C LEU A 8 21.27 33.42 -29.63
N LEU A 9 20.17 34.06 -30.02
CA LEU A 9 18.86 33.88 -29.38
C LEU A 9 18.35 32.42 -29.46
N PRO A 10 18.25 31.78 -30.64
CA PRO A 10 17.76 30.40 -30.71
C PRO A 10 18.68 29.40 -30.02
N VAL A 11 20.01 29.62 -30.03
CA VAL A 11 20.96 28.77 -29.31
C VAL A 11 20.79 28.91 -27.78
N GLY A 12 20.60 30.13 -27.28
CA GLY A 12 20.32 30.38 -25.87
C GLY A 12 18.99 29.77 -25.42
N VAL A 13 17.96 29.85 -26.27
CA VAL A 13 16.65 29.21 -26.01
C VAL A 13 16.79 27.69 -26.00
N MET A 14 17.50 27.09 -26.95
CA MET A 14 17.74 25.63 -26.96
C MET A 14 18.51 25.17 -25.72
N LEU A 15 19.57 25.88 -25.33
CA LEU A 15 20.33 25.57 -24.12
C LEU A 15 19.47 25.74 -22.86
N GLY A 16 18.64 26.79 -22.79
CA GLY A 16 17.70 26.99 -21.70
C GLY A 16 16.70 25.83 -21.60
N LEU A 17 16.03 25.49 -22.70
CA LEU A 17 15.08 24.38 -22.75
C LEU A 17 15.75 23.04 -22.41
N PHE A 18 17.01 22.84 -22.80
CA PHE A 18 17.76 21.64 -22.44
C PHE A 18 18.07 21.57 -20.94
N ILE A 19 18.53 22.68 -20.33
CA ILE A 19 18.81 22.73 -18.89
C ILE A 19 17.53 22.57 -18.07
N PHE A 20 16.46 23.29 -18.43
CA PHE A 20 15.17 23.18 -17.74
C PHE A 20 14.52 21.81 -17.96
N GLY A 21 14.64 21.24 -19.17
CA GLY A 21 14.17 19.89 -19.46
C GLY A 21 14.92 18.86 -18.64
N TYR A 22 16.26 18.94 -18.59
CA TYR A 22 17.09 18.02 -17.80
C TYR A 22 16.79 18.14 -16.30
N ALA A 23 16.69 19.36 -15.76
CA ALA A 23 16.36 19.58 -14.36
C ALA A 23 14.93 19.09 -14.02
N SER A 24 13.98 19.25 -14.94
CA SER A 24 12.62 18.75 -14.78
C SER A 24 12.53 17.22 -14.84
N LEU A 25 13.36 16.57 -15.65
CA LEU A 25 13.41 15.10 -15.77
C LEU A 25 14.14 14.43 -14.61
N SER A 26 15.06 15.16 -13.95
CA SER A 26 15.81 14.65 -12.79
C SER A 26 15.00 14.67 -11.49
N GLY A 27 13.75 15.15 -11.53
CA GLY A 27 12.90 15.37 -10.34
C GLY A 27 11.85 14.28 -10.07
N THR A 28 11.74 13.25 -10.92
CA THR A 28 11.09 12.00 -10.52
C THR A 28 12.11 11.22 -9.70
N GLU A 29 12.15 11.47 -8.39
CA GLU A 29 12.95 10.68 -7.47
C GLU A 29 12.51 9.22 -7.56
N GLU A 30 13.39 8.37 -8.08
CA GLU A 30 13.15 6.93 -8.12
C GLU A 30 13.24 6.37 -6.69
N VAL A 31 12.09 6.03 -6.12
CA VAL A 31 11.99 5.46 -4.77
C VAL A 31 12.40 3.99 -4.77
N THR A 32 13.02 3.52 -3.69
CA THR A 32 13.17 2.07 -3.42
C THR A 32 11.91 1.50 -2.76
N ASN A 33 11.82 0.17 -2.63
CA ASN A 33 10.73 -0.45 -1.86
C ASN A 33 10.74 0.02 -0.40
N GLU A 34 11.91 0.26 0.19
CA GLU A 34 12.05 0.79 1.55
C GLU A 34 11.61 2.25 1.66
N GLU A 35 11.90 3.07 0.65
CA GLU A 35 11.52 4.50 0.61
C GLU A 35 10.03 4.69 0.32
N LEU A 36 9.36 3.71 -0.31
CA LEU A 36 7.94 3.75 -0.63
C LEU A 36 7.06 4.05 0.60
N GLN A 37 7.46 3.60 1.79
CA GLN A 37 6.75 3.85 3.05
C GLN A 37 6.54 5.34 3.34
N GLU A 38 7.39 6.22 2.81
CA GLU A 38 7.32 7.67 3.03
C GLU A 38 6.31 8.36 2.11
N THR A 39 5.90 7.68 1.03
CA THR A 39 5.06 8.25 -0.03
C THR A 39 3.71 7.55 -0.17
N ILE A 40 3.49 6.43 0.51
CA ILE A 40 2.20 5.76 0.54
C ILE A 40 1.16 6.61 1.28
N ILE A 41 -0.01 6.74 0.67
CA ILE A 41 -1.19 7.34 1.28
C ILE A 41 -2.08 6.18 1.71
N LEU A 42 -2.32 6.06 3.01
CA LEU A 42 -3.24 5.10 3.61
C LEU A 42 -4.40 5.86 4.25
N GLN A 43 -5.63 5.48 3.91
CA GLN A 43 -6.85 6.07 4.46
C GLN A 43 -7.71 4.95 5.01
N ALA A 44 -8.14 5.09 6.26
CA ALA A 44 -9.14 4.21 6.85
C ALA A 44 -10.38 5.04 7.19
N GLU A 45 -11.54 4.51 6.84
CA GLU A 45 -12.83 5.11 7.13
C GLU A 45 -13.79 4.03 7.61
N GLN A 46 -14.61 4.36 8.61
CA GLN A 46 -15.76 3.53 8.97
C GLN A 46 -16.92 3.93 8.07
N LEU A 47 -17.40 3.03 7.22
CA LEU A 47 -18.51 3.29 6.31
C LEU A 47 -19.86 3.26 7.04
N ASP A 48 -19.99 2.31 7.96
CA ASP A 48 -21.12 2.12 8.85
C ASP A 48 -20.68 1.34 10.10
N ASP A 49 -21.62 1.06 11.01
CA ASP A 49 -21.36 0.36 12.27
C ASP A 49 -20.71 -1.03 12.10
N SER A 50 -20.76 -1.61 10.90
CA SER A 50 -20.32 -2.98 10.58
C SER A 50 -19.28 -3.08 9.47
N HIS A 51 -18.88 -1.97 8.85
CA HIS A 51 -17.91 -1.97 7.75
C HIS A 51 -16.79 -0.96 7.97
N VAL A 52 -15.56 -1.47 7.88
CA VAL A 52 -14.34 -0.64 7.86
C VAL A 52 -13.73 -0.73 6.48
N ASN A 53 -13.53 0.42 5.85
CA ASN A 53 -12.93 0.52 4.54
C ASN A 53 -11.53 1.14 4.61
N ILE A 54 -10.63 0.57 3.83
CA ILE A 54 -9.24 0.96 3.75
C ILE A 54 -8.94 1.23 2.29
N LYS A 55 -8.35 2.38 2.00
CA LYS A 55 -7.83 2.72 0.67
C LYS A 55 -6.36 3.01 0.79
N TRP A 56 -5.59 2.52 -0.16
CA TRP A 56 -4.19 2.88 -0.26
C TRP A 56 -3.85 3.29 -1.68
N GLN A 57 -2.86 4.17 -1.77
CA GLN A 57 -2.31 4.60 -3.03
C GLN A 57 -0.83 4.92 -2.83
N TRP A 58 0.01 4.34 -3.67
CA TRP A 58 1.43 4.64 -3.70
C TRP A 58 1.69 5.96 -4.43
N GLY A 59 2.62 6.76 -3.92
CA GLY A 59 3.04 8.00 -4.58
C GLY A 59 3.91 7.77 -5.80
N ASN A 60 4.77 6.74 -5.77
CA ASN A 60 5.69 6.37 -6.83
C ASN A 60 5.82 4.84 -6.93
N PHE A 61 6.26 4.33 -8.07
CA PHE A 61 6.61 2.92 -8.21
C PHE A 61 8.07 2.70 -7.78
N PRO A 62 8.35 1.64 -7.00
CA PRO A 62 9.71 1.33 -6.60
C PRO A 62 10.53 0.84 -7.78
N LYS A 63 11.77 1.31 -7.91
CA LYS A 63 12.68 0.93 -9.00
C LYS A 63 13.25 -0.49 -8.88
N ASP A 64 13.25 -1.03 -7.68
CA ASP A 64 13.85 -2.35 -7.40
C ASP A 64 12.93 -3.52 -7.81
N GLY A 65 11.74 -3.21 -8.33
CA GLY A 65 10.73 -4.16 -8.75
C GLY A 65 9.80 -4.59 -7.61
N LEU A 66 8.81 -5.42 -7.96
CA LEU A 66 7.79 -5.95 -7.06
C LEU A 66 7.81 -7.48 -7.14
N ALA A 67 7.62 -8.15 -6.02
CA ALA A 67 7.51 -9.60 -5.97
C ALA A 67 6.79 -10.06 -4.70
N GLY A 68 5.89 -11.04 -4.82
CA GLY A 68 5.22 -11.68 -3.71
C GLY A 68 3.84 -11.09 -3.39
N MET A 69 3.56 -10.93 -2.10
CA MET A 69 2.23 -10.57 -1.59
C MET A 69 2.35 -9.48 -0.52
N ASP A 70 1.45 -8.50 -0.60
CA ASP A 70 1.23 -7.52 0.45
C ASP A 70 0.03 -7.94 1.30
N TYR A 71 -0.13 -7.33 2.47
CA TYR A 71 -1.18 -7.69 3.41
C TYR A 71 -1.82 -6.46 4.05
N ILE A 72 -3.15 -6.49 4.19
CA ILE A 72 -3.90 -5.55 5.02
C ILE A 72 -4.41 -6.30 6.24
N GLU A 73 -4.02 -5.87 7.43
CA GLU A 73 -4.51 -6.42 8.70
C GLU A 73 -5.41 -5.41 9.40
N LEU A 74 -6.59 -5.87 9.83
CA LEU A 74 -7.48 -5.15 10.72
C LEU A 74 -7.38 -5.71 12.14
N LEU A 75 -7.12 -4.81 13.08
CA LEU A 75 -7.06 -5.05 14.52
C LEU A 75 -8.17 -4.25 15.19
N ILE A 76 -8.88 -4.88 16.12
CA ILE A 76 -9.87 -4.22 16.98
C ILE A 76 -9.31 -4.20 18.38
N ILE A 77 -9.18 -3.01 18.95
CA ILE A 77 -8.55 -2.78 20.24
C ILE A 77 -9.65 -2.36 21.22
N ASP A 78 -9.77 -3.09 22.34
CA ASP A 78 -10.74 -2.79 23.38
C ASP A 78 -10.32 -1.60 24.26
N ALA A 79 -11.23 -1.15 25.14
CA ALA A 79 -10.98 -0.06 26.08
C ALA A 79 -9.77 -0.28 27.01
N SER A 80 -9.36 -1.53 27.20
CA SER A 80 -8.21 -1.92 28.02
C SER A 80 -6.91 -2.04 27.20
N GLY A 81 -6.98 -1.80 25.89
CA GLY A 81 -5.85 -1.90 24.97
C GLY A 81 -5.56 -3.30 24.46
N ASN A 82 -6.47 -4.27 24.63
CA ASN A 82 -6.28 -5.63 24.15
C ASN A 82 -6.88 -5.83 22.76
N GLU A 83 -6.23 -6.65 21.95
CA GLU A 83 -6.66 -6.99 20.59
C GLU A 83 -7.75 -8.09 20.62
N LYS A 84 -8.89 -7.85 19.95
CA LYS A 84 -10.00 -8.80 19.81
C LYS A 84 -9.96 -9.51 18.45
N THR A 85 -9.54 -10.77 18.45
CA THR A 85 -9.38 -11.62 17.24
C THR A 85 -10.68 -12.01 16.53
N SER A 86 -11.84 -11.88 17.19
CA SER A 86 -13.08 -12.57 16.77
C SER A 86 -14.08 -11.73 15.97
N ALA A 87 -13.82 -10.44 15.74
CA ALA A 87 -14.84 -9.50 15.31
C ALA A 87 -14.98 -9.30 13.79
N VAL A 88 -14.31 -10.09 12.94
CA VAL A 88 -14.46 -10.01 11.47
C VAL A 88 -15.16 -11.25 10.89
N SER A 89 -16.19 -11.01 10.08
CA SER A 89 -17.05 -12.02 9.44
C SER A 89 -16.80 -12.21 7.94
N GLY A 90 -15.98 -11.35 7.33
CA GLY A 90 -15.58 -11.42 5.93
C GLY A 90 -15.08 -10.06 5.43
N GLY A 91 -14.99 -9.93 4.12
CA GLY A 91 -14.67 -8.66 3.48
C GLY A 91 -14.38 -8.82 2.01
N MET A 92 -13.99 -7.74 1.36
CA MET A 92 -13.70 -7.65 -0.07
C MET A 92 -12.45 -6.80 -0.28
N LEU A 93 -11.56 -7.24 -1.16
CA LEU A 93 -10.37 -6.52 -1.61
C LEU A 93 -10.43 -6.33 -3.11
N GLN A 94 -10.07 -5.14 -3.59
CA GLN A 94 -9.97 -4.82 -5.01
C GLN A 94 -8.69 -4.04 -5.29
N LEU A 95 -7.97 -4.41 -6.35
CA LEU A 95 -6.86 -3.63 -6.90
C LEU A 95 -7.30 -2.94 -8.17
N THR A 96 -6.94 -1.67 -8.31
CA THR A 96 -7.42 -0.82 -9.40
C THR A 96 -6.28 -0.12 -10.13
N GLN A 97 -6.47 0.10 -11.42
CA GLN A 97 -5.61 0.95 -12.23
C GLN A 97 -6.48 1.83 -13.11
N GLY A 98 -6.56 3.13 -12.77
CA GLY A 98 -7.55 4.02 -13.37
C GLY A 98 -8.96 3.57 -12.99
N ASP A 99 -9.81 3.33 -13.98
CA ASP A 99 -11.20 2.88 -13.79
C ASP A 99 -11.34 1.35 -13.83
N ASP A 100 -10.25 0.61 -14.10
CA ASP A 100 -10.27 -0.83 -14.27
C ASP A 100 -9.91 -1.56 -12.96
N THR A 101 -10.70 -2.58 -12.62
CA THR A 101 -10.37 -3.53 -11.54
C THR A 101 -9.48 -4.63 -12.10
N LEU A 102 -8.25 -4.71 -11.60
CA LEU A 102 -7.25 -5.69 -12.04
C LEU A 102 -7.27 -6.99 -11.24
N TYR A 103 -7.68 -6.90 -9.97
CA TYR A 103 -7.75 -8.05 -9.06
C TYR A 103 -8.90 -7.86 -8.06
N HIS A 104 -9.51 -8.96 -7.66
CA HIS A 104 -10.51 -8.98 -6.59
C HIS A 104 -10.36 -10.24 -5.73
N SER A 105 -10.63 -10.13 -4.43
CA SER A 105 -10.65 -11.26 -3.50
C SER A 105 -11.62 -11.01 -2.35
N ASP A 106 -12.34 -12.06 -1.93
CA ASP A 106 -13.19 -12.04 -0.73
C ASP A 106 -12.56 -12.85 0.42
N GLU A 107 -11.30 -13.28 0.26
CA GLU A 107 -10.61 -14.14 1.22
C GLU A 107 -10.10 -13.33 2.41
N VAL A 108 -10.63 -13.64 3.58
CA VAL A 108 -10.16 -13.10 4.87
C VAL A 108 -9.64 -14.23 5.73
N LYS A 109 -8.40 -14.12 6.18
CA LYS A 109 -7.77 -15.05 7.12
C LYS A 109 -7.69 -14.44 8.50
N LYS A 110 -7.87 -15.24 9.54
CA LYS A 110 -7.71 -14.80 10.93
C LYS A 110 -6.31 -15.09 11.42
N THR A 111 -5.68 -14.13 12.09
CA THR A 111 -4.40 -14.26 12.78
C THR A 111 -4.64 -14.42 14.28
N ALA A 112 -3.59 -14.47 15.10
CA ALA A 112 -3.74 -14.50 16.56
C ALA A 112 -4.46 -13.25 17.12
N ASN A 113 -4.37 -12.11 16.44
CA ASN A 113 -4.85 -10.82 16.93
C ASN A 113 -5.75 -10.03 15.97
N GLY A 114 -5.94 -10.50 14.73
CA GLY A 114 -6.70 -9.74 13.74
C GLY A 114 -7.25 -10.56 12.59
N ALA A 115 -7.62 -9.83 11.56
CA ALA A 115 -8.06 -10.37 10.28
C ALA A 115 -7.23 -9.77 9.15
N VAL A 116 -6.79 -10.61 8.23
CA VAL A 116 -5.86 -10.27 7.17
C VAL A 116 -6.47 -10.58 5.81
N MET A 117 -6.30 -9.65 4.87
CA MET A 117 -6.44 -9.89 3.44
C MET A 117 -5.07 -9.84 2.78
N SER A 118 -4.81 -10.79 1.88
CA SER A 118 -3.60 -10.82 1.08
C SER A 118 -3.88 -10.24 -0.30
N LEU A 119 -2.96 -9.44 -0.82
CA LEU A 119 -3.02 -8.89 -2.17
C LEU A 119 -1.73 -9.19 -2.94
N PRO A 120 -1.82 -9.49 -4.25
CA PRO A 120 -0.61 -9.65 -5.06
C PRO A 120 0.16 -8.33 -5.16
N ASN A 121 1.48 -8.43 -5.02
CA ASN A 121 2.41 -7.34 -5.26
C ASN A 121 3.36 -7.74 -6.39
N ASP A 122 2.95 -7.50 -7.63
CA ASP A 122 3.62 -8.03 -8.81
C ASP A 122 3.55 -7.05 -9.98
N MET A 123 4.57 -7.12 -10.85
CA MET A 123 4.69 -6.32 -12.05
C MET A 123 4.78 -7.25 -13.27
N SER A 124 3.78 -7.15 -14.14
CA SER A 124 3.75 -7.83 -15.44
C SER A 124 3.84 -6.81 -16.59
N ASP A 125 4.06 -7.30 -17.81
CA ASP A 125 4.10 -6.46 -19.02
C ASP A 125 2.78 -5.69 -19.27
N GLU A 126 1.67 -6.16 -18.70
CA GLU A 126 0.32 -5.67 -18.95
C GLU A 126 -0.22 -4.78 -17.82
N ALA A 127 0.18 -5.05 -16.58
CA ALA A 127 -0.31 -4.35 -15.40
C ALA A 127 0.62 -4.46 -14.19
N ILE A 128 0.50 -3.48 -13.28
CA ILE A 128 1.17 -3.45 -11.98
C ILE A 128 0.10 -3.64 -10.90
N LEU A 129 0.24 -4.68 -10.07
CA LEU A 129 -0.65 -5.00 -8.95
C LEU A 129 -0.02 -4.56 -7.63
N GLY A 130 -0.83 -3.99 -6.73
CA GLY A 130 -0.37 -3.43 -5.45
C GLY A 130 -0.50 -1.91 -5.31
N PRO A 131 -0.16 -1.08 -6.32
CA PRO A 131 -0.05 0.38 -6.16
C PRO A 131 -1.31 1.11 -5.68
N SER A 132 -2.49 0.60 -6.02
CA SER A 132 -3.77 1.21 -5.67
C SER A 132 -4.79 0.12 -5.42
N GLY A 133 -5.56 0.28 -4.36
CA GLY A 133 -6.65 -0.62 -4.06
C GLY A 133 -7.49 -0.17 -2.88
N GLU A 134 -8.54 -0.94 -2.66
CA GLU A 134 -9.42 -0.80 -1.50
C GLU A 134 -9.70 -2.16 -0.88
N ALA A 135 -9.84 -2.17 0.44
CA ALA A 135 -10.21 -3.34 1.21
C ALA A 135 -11.31 -2.95 2.20
N THR A 136 -12.43 -3.64 2.15
CA THR A 136 -13.54 -3.46 3.08
C THR A 136 -13.66 -4.70 3.95
N PHE A 137 -13.45 -4.55 5.26
CA PHE A 137 -13.73 -5.60 6.24
C PHE A 137 -15.16 -5.48 6.76
N ARG A 138 -15.84 -6.61 6.83
CA ARG A 138 -17.16 -6.74 7.46
C ARG A 138 -17.00 -7.30 8.86
N LEU A 139 -17.49 -6.56 9.84
CA LEU A 139 -17.48 -6.96 11.23
C LEU A 139 -18.56 -8.02 11.49
N ALA A 140 -18.35 -8.88 12.49
CA ALA A 140 -19.33 -9.86 12.93
C ALA A 140 -20.39 -9.20 13.83
N GLU A 141 -19.97 -8.21 14.61
CA GLU A 141 -20.77 -7.40 15.51
C GLU A 141 -20.34 -5.93 15.33
N PRO A 142 -21.26 -4.96 15.53
CA PRO A 142 -20.90 -3.55 15.56
C PRO A 142 -19.84 -3.24 16.62
N LEU A 143 -18.99 -2.24 16.34
CA LEU A 143 -18.01 -1.75 17.32
C LEU A 143 -18.71 -1.17 18.56
N GLU A 144 -18.20 -1.49 19.74
CA GLU A 144 -18.59 -0.84 20.99
C GLU A 144 -18.01 0.60 21.04
N GLU A 145 -18.63 1.51 21.80
CA GLU A 145 -18.21 2.93 21.86
C GLU A 145 -16.75 3.12 22.30
N GLU A 146 -16.22 2.19 23.09
CA GLU A 146 -14.86 2.22 23.61
C GLU A 146 -13.84 1.42 22.78
N GLU A 147 -14.27 0.81 21.68
CA GLU A 147 -13.39 0.08 20.77
C GLU A 147 -12.78 0.99 19.70
N THR A 148 -11.52 0.73 19.36
CA THR A 148 -10.83 1.42 18.26
C THR A 148 -10.39 0.42 17.20
N VAL A 149 -10.29 0.91 15.96
CA VAL A 149 -9.82 0.11 14.83
C VAL A 149 -8.44 0.58 14.43
N ALA A 150 -7.50 -0.35 14.39
CA ALA A 150 -6.17 -0.14 13.84
C ALA A 150 -6.01 -0.98 12.58
N ILE A 151 -5.47 -0.35 11.54
CA ILE A 151 -5.15 -0.98 10.26
C ILE A 151 -3.65 -0.95 10.08
N ASN A 152 -3.10 -2.10 9.71
CA ASN A 152 -1.71 -2.24 9.32
C ASN A 152 -1.64 -2.65 7.85
N TYR A 153 -0.95 -1.85 7.04
CA TYR A 153 -0.53 -2.20 5.69
C TYR A 153 0.89 -2.78 5.75
N TYR A 154 1.06 -4.02 5.30
CA TYR A 154 2.35 -4.69 5.19
C TYR A 154 2.76 -4.73 3.73
N HIS A 155 3.83 -4.02 3.42
CA HIS A 155 4.48 -4.12 2.13
C HIS A 155 5.60 -5.16 2.18
N THR A 156 5.69 -6.02 1.18
CA THR A 156 6.81 -6.95 0.99
C THR A 156 7.29 -6.88 -0.46
N TRP A 157 8.55 -7.21 -0.71
CA TRP A 157 9.11 -7.17 -2.08
C TRP A 157 9.95 -8.39 -2.42
N VAL A 158 9.64 -9.52 -1.78
CA VAL A 158 10.23 -10.82 -2.07
C VAL A 158 9.15 -11.91 -2.06
N GLU A 159 9.31 -12.89 -2.93
CA GLU A 159 8.49 -14.11 -2.91
C GLU A 159 8.67 -14.87 -1.60
N HIS A 160 7.57 -15.14 -0.90
CA HIS A 160 7.60 -15.86 0.36
C HIS A 160 6.30 -16.66 0.58
N PRO A 161 6.38 -17.95 0.96
CA PRO A 161 5.20 -18.69 1.35
C PRO A 161 4.80 -18.32 2.78
N LEU A 162 3.68 -17.63 2.96
CA LEU A 162 3.16 -17.31 4.30
C LEU A 162 1.97 -18.21 4.66
N SER A 163 2.10 -18.92 5.79
CA SER A 163 0.99 -19.71 6.36
C SER A 163 0.35 -18.95 7.51
N LEU A 164 -0.77 -18.28 7.22
CA LEU A 164 -1.55 -17.58 8.23
C LEU A 164 -2.38 -18.55 9.07
N SER A 165 -2.37 -18.36 10.38
CA SER A 165 -3.11 -19.16 11.35
C SER A 165 -3.51 -18.31 12.56
N GLN A 166 -4.47 -18.80 13.35
CA GLN A 166 -4.91 -18.13 14.58
C GLN A 166 -3.93 -18.29 15.75
N GLU A 167 -2.79 -18.97 15.55
CA GLU A 167 -1.79 -19.21 16.61
C GLU A 167 -0.65 -18.19 16.60
N VAL A 168 -0.46 -17.46 15.51
CA VAL A 168 0.68 -16.53 15.30
C VAL A 168 0.15 -15.22 14.73
N THR A 169 0.74 -14.09 15.13
CA THR A 169 0.42 -12.78 14.52
C THR A 169 0.99 -12.68 13.11
N LEU A 170 0.43 -11.81 12.26
CA LEU A 170 1.00 -11.60 10.91
C LEU A 170 2.45 -11.12 11.00
N ASN A 171 2.74 -10.20 11.93
CA ASN A 171 4.07 -9.64 12.12
C ASN A 171 5.09 -10.71 12.51
N GLU A 172 4.77 -11.60 13.46
CA GLU A 172 5.68 -12.69 13.86
C GLU A 172 5.93 -13.68 12.71
N ALA A 173 4.90 -13.95 11.89
CA ALA A 173 5.03 -14.82 10.73
C ALA A 173 5.96 -14.19 9.67
N LEU A 174 5.80 -12.90 9.37
CA LEU A 174 6.65 -12.17 8.43
C LEU A 174 8.08 -12.00 8.95
N GLU A 175 8.26 -11.65 10.22
CA GLU A 175 9.58 -11.51 10.84
C GLU A 175 10.39 -12.81 10.76
N LYS A 176 9.72 -13.95 10.88
CA LYS A 176 10.37 -15.26 10.78
C LYS A 176 10.82 -15.59 9.35
N GLU A 177 10.02 -15.26 8.35
CA GLU A 177 10.26 -15.66 6.96
C GLU A 177 11.08 -14.63 6.18
N ILE A 178 10.84 -13.32 6.39
CA ILE A 178 11.36 -12.23 5.57
C ILE A 178 11.75 -10.96 6.35
N SER A 179 12.35 -11.09 7.54
CA SER A 179 12.64 -9.97 8.48
C SER A 179 13.21 -8.65 7.89
N GLN A 180 13.91 -8.70 6.76
CA GLN A 180 14.54 -7.52 6.12
C GLN A 180 13.80 -6.98 4.90
N TYR A 181 12.73 -7.66 4.46
CA TYR A 181 12.07 -7.41 3.18
C TYR A 181 10.59 -7.03 3.34
N TYR A 182 10.27 -6.36 4.45
CA TYR A 182 8.94 -5.81 4.69
C TYR A 182 8.99 -4.55 5.55
N TRP A 183 7.94 -3.74 5.45
CA TRP A 183 7.65 -2.66 6.40
C TRP A 183 6.15 -2.58 6.67
N ILE A 184 5.79 -1.84 7.73
CA ILE A 184 4.40 -1.66 8.16
C ILE A 184 4.04 -0.18 8.19
N SER A 185 3.00 0.19 7.46
CA SER A 185 2.34 1.49 7.61
C SER A 185 1.05 1.32 8.41
N LYS A 186 0.81 2.21 9.37
CA LYS A 186 -0.29 2.07 10.33
C LYS A 186 -1.21 3.27 10.28
N VAL A 187 -2.51 3.01 10.36
CA VAL A 187 -3.54 4.03 10.58
C VAL A 187 -4.50 3.54 11.65
N SER A 188 -4.88 4.42 12.57
CA SER A 188 -5.88 4.14 13.59
C SER A 188 -6.94 5.23 13.53
N ASN A 189 -8.21 4.85 13.70
CA ASN A 189 -9.33 5.78 13.86
C ASN A 189 -9.73 5.86 15.33
#